data_AF-A0A162TGW7-F1
#
_entry.id   AF-A0A162TGW7-F1
#
_cell.length_a   1.000
_cell.length_b   1.000
_cell.length_c   1.000
_cell.angle_alpha   90.00
_cell.angle_beta   90.00
_cell.angle_gamma   90.00
#
_symmetry.space_group_name_H-M   'P 1'
#
loop_
_entity.id
_entity.type
_entity.pdbx_description
1 polymer ?
#
loop_
_entity_poly.entity_id
_entity_poly.type
_entity_poly.pdbx_seq_one_letter_code
_entity_poly.pdbx_strand_id
1 'polypeptide(L)'
;MNDSVSLDDYCQIESNNVRPSVPLKPNTIATSVHFYMGEFCSVGDLTTQGSSVGLPCNWTDTPILANHGATGNSAGHNVVRLHFDDLGHKPRWDKEPEVILEEAEPCDEEGCISPFGLTVDKYGRLFVSSDSTNEVFMVSRIYNQEAVKLLTDRANAEDDKEDSKEDGKEDKKDKEDDDEKDDESEEDSTGGGFVISDDEEEE
;
A
#
# COMPACT_ATOMS: atom_id res chain seq x y z
N MET A 1 22.71 16.26 18.59
CA MET A 1 22.42 15.86 17.19
C MET A 1 23.49 16.55 16.35
N ASN A 2 24.19 15.82 15.47
CA ASN A 2 25.36 16.36 14.75
C ASN A 2 24.91 17.36 13.67
N ASP A 3 25.06 18.65 13.96
CA ASP A 3 24.78 19.78 13.05
C ASP A 3 25.83 19.97 11.94
N SER A 4 26.53 18.92 11.51
CA SER A 4 27.69 19.04 10.60
C SER A 4 27.53 18.35 9.25
N VAL A 5 26.35 17.82 8.91
CA VAL A 5 26.11 17.32 7.56
C VAL A 5 25.55 18.47 6.73
N SER A 6 26.44 19.20 6.06
CA SER A 6 26.03 20.10 4.98
C SER A 6 25.32 19.26 3.92
N LEU A 7 24.07 19.59 3.61
CA LEU A 7 23.30 18.92 2.55
C LEU A 7 24.03 19.03 1.19
N ASP A 8 24.79 20.11 1.00
CA ASP A 8 25.64 20.27 -0.18
C ASP A 8 26.73 19.18 -0.23
N ASP A 9 27.44 18.93 0.88
CA ASP A 9 28.50 17.91 0.95
C ASP A 9 27.96 16.50 0.73
N TYR A 10 26.74 16.21 1.22
CA TYR A 10 26.07 14.94 0.98
C TYR A 10 25.76 14.72 -0.52
N CYS A 11 25.31 15.76 -1.22
CA CYS A 11 24.94 15.70 -2.64
C CYS A 11 26.15 15.71 -3.60
N GLN A 12 27.32 16.18 -3.15
CA GLN A 12 28.57 16.12 -3.92
C GLN A 12 29.17 14.71 -3.96
N ILE A 13 28.75 13.81 -3.06
CA ILE A 13 29.19 12.42 -3.07
C ILE A 13 28.44 11.68 -4.18
N GLU A 14 29.15 11.29 -5.25
CA GLU A 14 28.55 10.66 -6.44
C GLU A 14 27.76 9.38 -6.11
N SER A 15 28.23 8.58 -5.13
CA SER A 15 27.50 7.38 -4.68
C SER A 15 26.17 7.68 -3.98
N ASN A 16 25.99 8.89 -3.45
CA ASN A 16 24.77 9.33 -2.77
C ASN A 16 23.81 10.05 -3.73
N ASN A 17 24.31 10.50 -4.89
CA ASN A 17 23.57 11.24 -5.89
C ASN A 17 23.35 10.42 -7.17
N VAL A 18 23.01 9.15 -7.00
CA VAL A 18 22.62 8.28 -8.11
C VAL A 18 21.15 8.53 -8.40
N ARG A 19 20.85 9.08 -9.59
CA ARG A 19 19.46 9.29 -10.02
C ARG A 19 18.73 7.93 -10.09
N PRO A 20 17.61 7.73 -9.37
CA PRO A 20 16.75 6.60 -9.67
C PRO A 20 16.11 6.84 -11.03
N SER A 21 16.35 5.94 -11.98
CA SER A 21 15.75 6.00 -13.32
C SER A 21 15.05 4.70 -13.62
N VAL A 22 13.86 4.76 -14.23
CA VAL A 22 13.16 3.58 -14.73
C VAL A 22 13.16 3.65 -16.26
N PRO A 23 13.71 2.66 -16.96
CA PRO A 23 13.59 2.62 -18.42
C PRO A 23 12.12 2.40 -18.78
N LEU A 24 11.62 3.21 -19.70
CA LEU A 24 10.26 3.08 -20.22
C LEU A 24 10.25 2.16 -21.44
N LYS A 25 9.12 1.48 -21.67
CA LYS A 25 8.95 0.61 -22.83
C LYS A 25 8.96 1.42 -24.14
N PRO A 26 9.36 0.85 -25.28
CA PRO A 26 9.24 1.51 -26.57
C PRO A 26 7.81 2.00 -26.82
N ASN A 27 7.67 3.11 -27.56
CA ASN A 27 6.39 3.74 -27.90
C ASN A 27 5.57 4.26 -26.71
N THR A 28 6.14 4.28 -25.49
CA THR A 28 5.58 5.01 -24.36
C THR A 28 6.19 6.39 -24.26
N ILE A 29 5.37 7.38 -23.94
CA ILE A 29 5.81 8.76 -23.68
C ILE A 29 5.26 9.15 -22.30
N ALA A 30 6.11 9.16 -21.29
CA ALA A 30 5.71 9.55 -19.93
C ALA A 30 5.36 11.04 -19.89
N THR A 31 4.13 11.35 -19.49
CA THR A 31 3.59 12.72 -19.40
C THR A 31 3.35 13.16 -17.97
N SER A 32 2.97 12.23 -17.09
CA SER A 32 2.75 12.52 -15.67
C SER A 32 3.14 11.34 -14.79
N VAL A 33 3.62 11.68 -13.59
CA VAL A 33 3.89 10.74 -12.50
C VAL A 33 3.15 11.20 -11.25
N HIS A 34 2.52 10.27 -10.55
CA HIS A 34 1.86 10.50 -9.27
C HIS A 34 2.30 9.42 -8.28
N PHE A 35 2.86 9.83 -7.14
CA PHE A 35 3.17 8.90 -6.05
C PHE A 35 1.92 8.67 -5.22
N TYR A 36 1.45 7.42 -5.18
CA TYR A 36 0.29 7.09 -4.39
C TYR A 36 0.67 6.89 -2.92
N MET A 37 0.24 7.80 -2.06
CA MET A 37 0.60 7.81 -0.63
C MET A 37 -0.30 6.93 0.25
N GLY A 38 -1.11 6.05 -0.34
CA GLY A 38 -1.99 5.15 0.41
C GLY A 38 -3.24 5.82 0.98
N GLU A 39 -3.56 7.06 0.57
CA GLU A 39 -4.78 7.75 1.00
C GLU A 39 -6.02 6.91 0.68
N PHE A 40 -6.77 6.54 1.73
CA PHE A 40 -7.97 5.69 1.66
C PHE A 40 -7.78 4.46 0.76
N CYS A 41 -6.60 3.83 0.87
CA CYS A 41 -6.31 2.62 0.16
C CYS A 41 -7.25 1.49 0.58
N SER A 42 -7.45 0.55 -0.32
CA SER A 42 -8.27 -0.62 -0.06
C SER A 42 -7.44 -1.89 -0.03
N VAL A 43 -7.85 -2.82 0.83
CA VAL A 43 -7.32 -4.18 0.90
C VAL A 43 -7.94 -5.12 -0.14
N GLY A 44 -8.64 -4.59 -1.15
CA GLY A 44 -9.27 -5.39 -2.20
C GLY A 44 -8.29 -6.32 -2.91
N ASP A 45 -8.32 -7.59 -2.57
CA ASP A 45 -7.63 -8.71 -3.20
C ASP A 45 -8.61 -9.56 -4.04
N LEU A 46 -8.10 -10.60 -4.71
CA LEU A 46 -8.92 -11.54 -5.49
C LEU A 46 -9.92 -12.34 -4.63
N THR A 47 -9.77 -12.37 -3.30
CA THR A 47 -10.63 -13.12 -2.37
C THR A 47 -11.76 -12.27 -1.77
N THR A 48 -11.59 -10.95 -1.72
CA THR A 48 -12.51 -9.96 -1.12
C THR A 48 -13.50 -9.38 -2.11
N GLN A 49 -13.45 -9.82 -3.38
CA GLN A 49 -14.41 -9.51 -4.44
C GLN A 49 -14.71 -8.01 -4.61
N GLY A 50 -13.84 -7.10 -4.16
CA GLY A 50 -13.87 -5.70 -4.57
C GLY A 50 -14.73 -4.74 -3.75
N SER A 51 -14.73 -4.74 -2.42
CA SER A 51 -15.30 -3.58 -1.65
C SER A 51 -14.51 -2.26 -1.77
N SER A 52 -13.79 -2.04 -2.86
CA SER A 52 -12.72 -1.06 -2.96
C SER A 52 -13.13 0.14 -3.81
N VAL A 53 -13.35 1.29 -3.17
CA VAL A 53 -13.40 2.57 -3.88
C VAL A 53 -11.99 3.05 -4.25
N GLY A 54 -10.97 2.81 -3.40
CA GLY A 54 -9.61 3.29 -3.60
C GLY A 54 -8.64 2.31 -4.29
N LEU A 55 -7.40 2.74 -4.51
CA LEU A 55 -6.29 1.90 -4.99
C LEU A 55 -5.79 0.92 -3.89
N PRO A 56 -5.10 -0.18 -4.25
CA PRO A 56 -4.58 -1.15 -3.29
C PRO A 56 -3.62 -0.59 -2.24
N CYS A 57 -3.73 -1.02 -0.98
CA CYS A 57 -2.83 -0.58 0.11
C CYS A 57 -1.37 -0.98 -0.08
N ASN A 58 -1.10 -2.10 -0.76
CA ASN A 58 0.25 -2.53 -1.10
C ASN A 58 0.86 -1.74 -2.28
N TRP A 59 0.18 -0.69 -2.76
CA TRP A 59 0.71 0.25 -3.75
C TRP A 59 1.14 1.58 -3.12
N THR A 60 1.03 1.71 -1.78
CA THR A 60 1.53 2.87 -1.04
C THR A 60 3.00 3.11 -1.36
N ASP A 61 3.38 4.37 -1.51
CA ASP A 61 4.74 4.83 -1.85
C ASP A 61 5.26 4.35 -3.21
N THR A 62 4.38 3.89 -4.10
CA THR A 62 4.75 3.52 -5.47
C THR A 62 4.25 4.55 -6.49
N PRO A 63 5.04 4.84 -7.54
CA PRO A 63 4.64 5.78 -8.56
C PRO A 63 3.71 5.14 -9.59
N ILE A 64 2.69 5.90 -9.95
CA ILE A 64 1.78 5.66 -11.06
C ILE A 64 2.20 6.60 -12.18
N LEU A 65 2.30 6.06 -13.39
CA LEU A 65 2.80 6.73 -14.57
C LEU A 65 1.71 6.77 -15.64
N ALA A 66 1.45 7.95 -16.18
CA ALA A 66 0.65 8.14 -17.38
C ALA A 66 1.56 8.15 -18.60
N ASN A 67 1.28 7.28 -19.55
CA ASN A 67 1.95 7.21 -20.83
C ASN A 67 0.97 7.64 -21.93
N HIS A 68 1.31 8.74 -22.59
CA HIS A 68 0.55 9.31 -23.69
C HIS A 68 0.63 8.46 -24.97
N GLY A 69 1.55 7.50 -25.05
CA GLY A 69 1.80 6.74 -26.28
C GLY A 69 2.34 7.59 -27.45
N ALA A 70 2.89 6.93 -28.45
CA ALA A 70 3.37 7.59 -29.66
C ALA A 70 2.23 7.74 -30.69
N THR A 71 2.13 8.92 -31.32
CA THR A 71 1.14 9.17 -32.37
C THR A 71 1.21 8.12 -33.48
N GLY A 72 0.05 7.59 -33.90
CA GLY A 72 -0.05 6.59 -34.96
C GLY A 72 0.31 5.15 -34.53
N ASN A 73 0.62 4.93 -33.25
CA ASN A 73 0.76 3.59 -32.68
C ASN A 73 -0.38 3.34 -31.69
N SER A 74 -0.96 2.15 -31.69
CA SER A 74 -1.94 1.74 -30.66
C SER A 74 -1.29 1.30 -29.35
N ALA A 75 0.00 0.97 -29.38
CA ALA A 75 0.73 0.59 -28.18
C ALA A 75 1.25 1.83 -27.41
N GLY A 76 1.29 1.70 -26.08
CA GLY A 76 1.93 2.67 -25.19
C GLY A 76 1.01 3.75 -24.62
N HIS A 77 -0.28 3.70 -24.96
CA HIS A 77 -1.37 4.49 -24.41
C HIS A 77 -1.90 3.82 -23.14
N ASN A 78 -1.26 4.06 -22.01
CA ASN A 78 -1.60 3.36 -20.78
C ASN A 78 -1.26 4.15 -19.51
N VAL A 79 -1.87 3.71 -18.41
CA VAL A 79 -1.52 4.11 -17.05
C VAL A 79 -1.01 2.87 -16.34
N VAL A 80 0.20 2.96 -15.79
CA VAL A 80 0.88 1.83 -15.16
C VAL A 80 1.38 2.21 -13.78
N ARG A 81 1.46 1.23 -12.90
CA ARG A 81 2.22 1.34 -11.65
C ARG A 81 3.60 0.76 -11.85
N LEU A 82 4.61 1.47 -11.38
CA LEU A 82 5.97 0.95 -11.32
C LEU A 82 6.22 0.35 -9.95
N HIS A 83 6.85 -0.82 -9.91
CA HIS A 83 7.23 -1.44 -8.65
C HIS A 83 8.42 -0.71 -8.03
N PHE A 84 8.31 -0.37 -6.75
CA PHE A 84 9.37 0.20 -5.94
C PHE A 84 9.61 -0.67 -4.71
N ASP A 85 10.81 -0.56 -4.15
CA ASP A 85 11.15 -1.09 -2.83
C ASP A 85 10.89 0.00 -1.79
N ASP A 86 9.88 -0.22 -0.93
CA ASP A 86 9.34 0.79 -0.01
C ASP A 86 10.40 1.32 0.97
N LEU A 87 11.34 0.47 1.41
CA LEU A 87 12.41 0.86 2.34
C LEU A 87 13.63 1.48 1.64
N GLY A 88 13.82 1.17 0.37
CA GLY A 88 14.98 1.61 -0.41
C GLY A 88 14.70 2.82 -1.30
N HIS A 89 13.43 3.19 -1.50
CA HIS A 89 12.94 4.10 -2.54
C HIS A 89 13.56 3.80 -3.92
N LYS A 90 13.80 2.51 -4.18
CA LYS A 90 14.49 2.03 -5.37
C LYS A 90 13.49 1.41 -6.34
N PRO A 91 13.53 1.79 -7.62
CA PRO A 91 12.71 1.11 -8.61
C PRO A 91 13.13 -0.36 -8.76
N ARG A 92 12.14 -1.23 -8.96
CA ARG A 92 12.30 -2.68 -9.15
C ARG A 92 12.23 -3.02 -10.63
N TRP A 93 13.37 -2.94 -11.31
CA TRP A 93 13.48 -3.24 -12.75
C TRP A 93 13.33 -4.73 -13.08
N ASP A 94 13.41 -5.59 -12.06
CA ASP A 94 13.15 -7.03 -12.16
C ASP A 94 11.66 -7.35 -12.33
N LYS A 95 10.77 -6.37 -12.14
CA LYS A 95 9.33 -6.51 -12.28
C LYS A 95 8.80 -5.66 -13.41
N GLU A 96 7.93 -6.25 -14.22
CA GLU A 96 7.20 -5.53 -15.24
C GLU A 96 6.22 -4.52 -14.62
N PRO A 97 6.02 -3.34 -15.24
CA PRO A 97 4.98 -2.41 -14.81
C PRO A 97 3.60 -3.07 -14.77
N GLU A 98 2.85 -2.78 -13.72
CA GLU A 98 1.49 -3.27 -13.55
C GLU A 98 0.52 -2.33 -14.26
N VAL A 99 -0.24 -2.85 -15.23
CA VAL A 99 -1.18 -2.06 -16.03
C VAL A 99 -2.44 -1.78 -15.21
N ILE A 100 -2.80 -0.49 -15.11
CA ILE A 100 -4.02 -0.02 -14.43
C ILE A 100 -5.12 0.25 -15.46
N LEU A 101 -4.75 0.94 -16.54
CA LEU A 101 -5.59 1.28 -17.67
C LEU A 101 -4.74 1.15 -18.93
N GLU A 102 -5.26 0.54 -19.97
CA GLU A 102 -4.62 0.45 -21.27
C GLU A 102 -5.70 0.49 -22.34
N GLU A 103 -5.37 1.14 -23.46
CA GLU A 103 -6.24 1.14 -24.62
C GLU A 103 -6.50 -0.31 -25.07
N ALA A 104 -7.78 -0.71 -25.06
CA ALA A 104 -8.18 -2.11 -25.29
C ALA A 104 -8.38 -2.41 -26.78
N GLU A 105 -8.79 -1.42 -27.57
CA GLU A 105 -9.02 -1.56 -29.01
C GLU A 105 -7.93 -0.82 -29.80
N PRO A 106 -7.67 -1.19 -31.06
CA PRO A 106 -6.83 -0.37 -31.92
C PRO A 106 -7.40 1.06 -32.00
N CYS A 107 -6.54 2.10 -31.92
CA CYS A 107 -6.98 3.49 -32.05
C CYS A 107 -7.94 3.64 -33.24
N ASP A 108 -9.07 4.31 -33.04
CA ASP A 108 -10.05 4.56 -34.08
C ASP A 108 -9.78 5.90 -34.80
N GLU A 109 -10.77 6.41 -35.54
CA GLU A 109 -10.66 7.70 -36.23
C GLU A 109 -10.59 8.89 -35.27
N GLU A 110 -11.06 8.73 -34.02
CA GLU A 110 -11.01 9.73 -32.95
C GLU A 110 -9.67 9.67 -32.20
N GLY A 111 -8.98 8.54 -32.27
CA GLY A 111 -7.61 8.35 -31.82
C GLY A 111 -7.49 7.24 -30.75
N CYS A 112 -6.40 7.27 -29.99
CA CYS A 112 -6.28 6.50 -28.76
C CYS A 112 -6.47 7.44 -27.57
N ILE A 113 -6.84 6.90 -26.40
CA ILE A 113 -6.69 7.65 -25.15
C ILE A 113 -5.23 8.10 -25.02
N SER A 114 -5.00 9.37 -24.69
CA SER A 114 -3.66 9.91 -24.46
C SER A 114 -3.54 10.35 -23.00
N PRO A 115 -3.28 9.44 -22.05
CA PRO A 115 -3.12 9.79 -20.64
C PRO A 115 -2.11 10.93 -20.45
N PHE A 116 -2.55 12.00 -19.79
CA PHE A 116 -1.75 13.20 -19.59
C PHE A 116 -1.61 13.59 -18.13
N GLY A 117 -2.72 13.65 -17.38
CA GLY A 117 -2.76 14.07 -15.99
C GLY A 117 -3.25 12.94 -15.09
N LEU A 118 -2.65 12.86 -13.89
CA LEU A 118 -3.03 11.92 -12.84
C LEU A 118 -3.36 12.67 -11.55
N THR A 119 -4.43 12.27 -10.88
CA THR A 119 -4.70 12.70 -9.52
C THR A 119 -5.46 11.64 -8.75
N VAL A 120 -5.27 11.59 -7.44
CA VAL A 120 -6.02 10.73 -6.54
C VAL A 120 -6.85 11.62 -5.63
N ASP A 121 -8.11 11.25 -5.43
CA ASP A 121 -8.96 11.98 -4.49
C ASP A 121 -8.82 11.44 -3.06
N LYS A 122 -9.49 12.11 -2.13
CA LYS A 122 -9.54 11.72 -0.71
C LYS A 122 -10.14 10.34 -0.43
N TYR A 123 -10.64 9.61 -1.43
CA TYR A 123 -11.15 8.24 -1.28
C TYR A 123 -10.25 7.22 -1.97
N GLY A 124 -9.05 7.62 -2.40
CA GLY A 124 -8.09 6.76 -3.06
C GLY A 124 -8.45 6.46 -4.53
N ARG A 125 -9.39 7.19 -5.13
CA ARG A 125 -9.82 6.97 -6.53
C ARG A 125 -8.87 7.68 -7.48
N LEU A 126 -8.35 6.95 -8.46
CA LEU A 126 -7.48 7.50 -9.49
C LEU A 126 -8.29 8.11 -10.63
N PHE A 127 -8.01 9.37 -10.93
CA PHE A 127 -8.53 10.09 -12.09
C PHE A 127 -7.42 10.30 -13.11
N VAL A 128 -7.76 10.09 -14.38
CA VAL A 128 -6.84 10.16 -15.52
C VAL A 128 -7.45 11.11 -16.55
N SER A 129 -6.73 12.14 -16.96
CA SER A 129 -7.15 12.99 -18.09
C SER A 129 -6.52 12.53 -19.39
N SER A 130 -7.26 12.65 -20.50
CA SER A 130 -6.77 12.44 -21.86
C SER A 130 -6.86 13.74 -22.66
N ASP A 131 -5.75 14.17 -23.25
CA ASP A 131 -5.70 15.41 -24.04
C ASP A 131 -6.16 15.19 -25.49
N SER A 132 -6.01 13.98 -26.05
CA SER A 132 -6.50 13.61 -27.37
C SER A 132 -8.03 13.53 -27.42
N THR A 133 -8.64 12.85 -26.46
CA THR A 133 -10.09 12.64 -26.40
C THR A 133 -10.83 13.72 -25.61
N ASN A 134 -10.10 14.59 -24.89
CA ASN A 134 -10.65 15.66 -24.05
C ASN A 134 -11.60 15.12 -22.96
N GLU A 135 -11.22 14.01 -22.33
CA GLU A 135 -11.99 13.30 -21.31
C GLU A 135 -11.22 13.19 -19.99
N VAL A 136 -11.98 12.99 -18.90
CA VAL A 136 -11.44 12.60 -17.59
C VAL A 136 -12.11 11.30 -17.19
N PHE A 137 -11.31 10.26 -17.03
CA PHE A 137 -11.74 8.93 -16.61
C PHE A 137 -11.46 8.72 -15.13
N MET A 138 -12.31 7.94 -14.47
CA MET A 138 -12.07 7.44 -13.13
C MET A 138 -11.77 5.95 -13.23
N VAL A 139 -10.62 5.51 -12.73
CA VAL A 139 -10.30 4.09 -12.65
C VAL A 139 -11.15 3.49 -11.53
N SER A 140 -12.19 2.76 -11.92
CA SER A 140 -13.06 2.06 -10.98
C SER A 140 -12.60 0.63 -10.78
N ARG A 141 -12.46 0.21 -9.52
CA ARG A 141 -12.38 -1.20 -9.15
C ARG A 141 -13.80 -1.67 -8.84
N ILE A 142 -14.21 -2.84 -9.35
CA ILE A 142 -15.60 -3.32 -9.22
C ILE A 142 -15.94 -3.49 -7.74
N TYR A 143 -17.04 -2.85 -7.32
CA TYR A 143 -17.60 -2.82 -5.97
C TYR A 143 -18.36 -4.11 -5.59
N ASN A 144 -18.08 -4.73 -4.43
CA ASN A 144 -18.92 -5.77 -3.83
C ASN A 144 -19.62 -5.27 -2.56
N GLN A 145 -20.96 -5.32 -2.58
CA GLN A 145 -21.88 -4.87 -1.54
C GLN A 145 -21.71 -5.62 -0.20
N GLU A 146 -21.44 -6.92 -0.23
CA GLU A 146 -21.29 -7.73 0.98
C GLU A 146 -20.02 -7.37 1.75
N ALA A 147 -18.93 -7.10 1.02
CA ALA A 147 -17.65 -6.76 1.61
C ALA A 147 -17.65 -5.33 2.20
N VAL A 148 -18.48 -4.40 1.70
CA VAL A 148 -18.69 -3.10 2.37
C VAL A 148 -19.46 -3.26 3.67
N LYS A 149 -20.53 -4.06 3.68
CA LYS A 149 -21.30 -4.30 4.90
C LYS A 149 -20.41 -4.83 6.02
N LEU A 150 -19.54 -5.79 5.69
CA LEU A 150 -18.62 -6.40 6.66
C LEU A 150 -17.55 -5.43 7.19
N LEU A 151 -17.05 -4.51 6.35
CA LEU A 151 -16.12 -3.46 6.78
C LEU A 151 -16.80 -2.39 7.63
N THR A 152 -18.02 -1.97 7.27
CA THR A 152 -18.82 -1.04 8.08
C THR A 152 -19.16 -1.64 9.44
N ASP A 153 -19.56 -2.92 9.49
CA ASP A 153 -19.86 -3.61 10.75
C ASP A 153 -18.61 -3.71 11.65
N ARG A 154 -17.42 -3.88 11.07
CA ARG A 154 -16.16 -3.92 11.82
C ARG A 154 -15.74 -2.55 12.36
N ALA A 155 -15.84 -1.49 11.56
CA ALA A 155 -15.52 -0.13 12.00
C ALA A 155 -16.44 0.29 13.16
N ASN A 156 -17.75 0.05 13.03
CA ASN A 156 -18.70 0.31 14.12
C ASN A 156 -18.36 -0.48 15.39
N ALA A 157 -17.93 -1.73 15.26
CA ALA A 157 -17.54 -2.55 16.41
C ALA A 157 -16.18 -2.16 17.02
N GLU A 158 -15.34 -1.41 16.32
CA GLU A 158 -14.09 -0.84 16.84
C GLU A 158 -14.38 0.49 17.54
N ASP A 159 -15.26 1.33 16.99
CA ASP A 159 -15.78 2.55 17.64
C ASP A 159 -16.50 2.22 18.96
N ASP A 160 -17.38 1.20 18.97
CA ASP A 160 -18.07 0.73 20.18
C ASP A 160 -17.09 0.19 21.26
N LYS A 161 -15.90 -0.28 20.85
CA LYS A 161 -14.83 -0.76 21.74
C LYS A 161 -13.93 0.35 22.28
N GLU A 162 -13.87 1.49 21.60
CA GLU A 162 -13.17 2.68 22.10
C GLU A 162 -14.06 3.42 23.10
N ASP A 163 -15.36 3.57 22.82
CA ASP A 163 -16.32 4.16 23.77
C ASP A 163 -16.43 3.35 25.07
N SER A 164 -16.43 2.01 24.99
CA SER A 164 -16.47 1.14 26.18
C SER A 164 -15.14 1.06 26.96
N LYS A 165 -14.04 1.62 26.43
CA LYS A 165 -12.76 1.76 27.16
C LYS A 165 -12.61 3.13 27.82
N GLU A 166 -13.32 4.15 27.37
CA GLU A 166 -13.39 5.44 28.09
C GLU A 166 -14.29 5.35 29.33
N ASP A 167 -15.39 4.61 29.29
CA ASP A 167 -16.29 4.41 30.45
C ASP A 167 -15.69 3.51 31.55
N GLY A 168 -14.61 2.76 31.26
CA GLY A 168 -14.00 1.81 32.20
C GLY A 168 -12.97 2.38 33.18
N LYS A 169 -12.70 3.70 33.14
CA LYS A 169 -11.66 4.35 33.95
C LYS A 169 -12.15 5.19 35.14
N GLU A 170 -13.45 5.33 35.37
CA GLU A 170 -13.97 6.10 36.51
C GLU A 170 -14.31 5.26 37.77
N ASP A 171 -14.42 3.93 37.69
CA ASP A 171 -14.88 3.10 38.83
C ASP A 171 -13.77 2.25 39.51
N LYS A 172 -12.60 2.84 39.78
CA LYS A 172 -11.63 2.27 40.75
C LYS A 172 -11.20 3.32 41.78
N LYS A 173 -12.16 3.80 42.55
CA LYS A 173 -11.94 4.37 43.87
C LYS A 173 -12.89 3.70 44.87
N ASP A 174 -12.32 3.33 46.01
CA ASP A 174 -12.98 2.91 47.24
C ASP A 174 -13.39 1.43 47.37
N LYS A 175 -12.46 0.63 47.93
CA LYS A 175 -12.70 -0.06 49.21
C LYS A 175 -11.41 -0.69 49.76
N GLU A 176 -10.93 -0.11 50.85
CA GLU A 176 -9.97 -0.67 51.82
C GLU A 176 -10.68 -1.62 52.82
N ASP A 177 -9.85 -2.44 53.48
CA ASP A 177 -10.04 -3.23 54.71
C ASP A 177 -10.98 -4.47 54.63
N ASP A 178 -10.68 -5.66 55.19
CA ASP A 178 -9.88 -5.99 56.37
C ASP A 178 -9.56 -7.52 56.42
N ASP A 179 -8.60 -7.88 57.29
CA ASP A 179 -8.38 -9.17 58.01
C ASP A 179 -7.68 -10.42 57.38
N GLU A 180 -6.40 -10.51 57.78
CA GLU A 180 -5.73 -11.56 58.58
C GLU A 180 -5.61 -13.05 58.13
N LYS A 181 -4.32 -13.41 57.93
CA LYS A 181 -3.52 -14.52 58.55
C LYS A 181 -3.21 -15.82 57.78
N ASP A 182 -1.89 -15.99 57.66
CA ASP A 182 -1.02 -17.18 57.85
C ASP A 182 -1.27 -18.47 57.04
N ASP A 183 -0.30 -18.89 56.22
CA ASP A 183 0.79 -19.76 56.70
C ASP A 183 1.86 -19.97 55.59
N GLU A 184 3.13 -19.93 56.00
CA GLU A 184 4.31 -20.21 55.17
C GLU A 184 4.50 -21.72 54.98
N SER A 185 4.95 -22.15 53.80
CA SER A 185 5.97 -23.22 53.70
C SER A 185 6.64 -23.22 52.33
N GLU A 186 7.96 -23.07 52.39
CA GLU A 186 8.92 -23.24 51.30
C GLU A 186 9.23 -24.73 51.03
N GLU A 187 9.82 -24.93 49.85
CA GLU A 187 10.82 -25.96 49.49
C GLU A 187 10.40 -27.40 49.14
N ASP A 188 10.50 -27.65 47.81
CA ASP A 188 11.55 -28.47 47.18
C ASP A 188 11.27 -29.94 46.80
N SER A 189 11.86 -30.25 45.64
CA SER A 189 12.41 -31.52 45.18
C SER A 189 11.64 -32.37 44.15
N THR A 190 12.24 -32.40 42.95
CA THR A 190 12.54 -33.58 42.12
C THR A 190 11.39 -34.29 41.38
N GLY A 191 11.53 -34.71 40.11
CA GLY A 191 12.67 -34.72 39.21
C GLY A 191 12.36 -35.50 37.90
N GLY A 192 13.37 -35.55 37.02
CA GLY A 192 13.50 -36.47 35.88
C GLY A 192 12.81 -36.00 34.58
N GLY A 193 13.46 -35.94 33.42
CA GLY A 193 14.81 -36.29 33.01
C GLY A 193 14.94 -36.19 31.47
N PHE A 194 16.18 -35.92 31.01
CA PHE A 194 16.85 -36.46 29.81
C PHE A 194 16.15 -36.35 28.43
N VAL A 195 16.52 -35.47 27.48
CA VAL A 195 17.75 -35.27 26.64
C VAL A 195 17.89 -36.24 25.42
N ILE A 196 17.56 -35.66 24.24
CA ILE A 196 18.23 -35.64 22.89
C ILE A 196 18.56 -36.94 22.11
N SER A 197 18.22 -36.92 20.81
CA SER A 197 19.03 -37.19 19.58
C SER A 197 18.16 -37.94 18.54
N ASP A 198 17.80 -37.34 17.40
CA ASP A 198 18.53 -37.36 16.11
C ASP A 198 18.59 -38.76 15.47
N ASP A 199 18.07 -38.89 14.24
CA ASP A 199 18.81 -39.53 13.15
C ASP A 199 18.20 -39.21 11.77
N GLU A 200 19.10 -39.02 10.81
CA GLU A 200 18.93 -38.71 9.39
C GLU A 200 18.60 -39.97 8.57
N GLU A 201 18.27 -39.76 7.29
CA GLU A 201 18.71 -40.49 6.07
C GLU A 201 17.65 -40.29 4.98
N GLU A 202 17.95 -39.48 3.95
CA GLU A 202 18.55 -39.89 2.66
C GLU A 202 17.69 -40.88 1.85
N GLU A 203 17.13 -40.38 0.74
CA GLU A 203 17.26 -40.94 -0.62
C GLU A 203 17.04 -39.85 -1.68
#